data_AF-A0A8T4CH57-F1
#
_entry.id   AF-A0A8T4CH57-F1
#
_cell.length_a   1.000
_cell.length_b   1.000
_cell.length_c   1.000
_cell.angle_alpha   90.00
_cell.angle_beta   90.00
_cell.angle_gamma   90.00
#
_symmetry.space_group_name_H-M   'P 1'
#
loop_
_entity.id
_entity.type
_entity.pdbx_description
1 polymer ?
#
loop_
_entity_poly.entity_id
_entity_poly.type
_entity_poly.pdbx_seq_one_letter_code
_entity_poly.pdbx_strand_id
1 'polypeptide(L)'
;MDPTGLFQFGTAILVTVAALEALLYFWNRRRAAGRARQEGPEHELESGRRLLGLAEAHRSRGDLKAAVRICERARAVLSEARRRAVQCGDEATGELARSELVRCEVFLEDSERGLLEGRRMAGEEAGRSEAQRLARIESLINDAESLGIDAEEAFSAGNFMEARDLHMTVKAKLGEARQAAREAGNRSCVKFIDGELWQVQQKLARANAWVLDGRPVFETPRLGQVKGVISPYFRREDGSFAPRPR
;
A
#
# COMPACT_ATOMS: atom_id res chain seq x y z
N MET A 1 -31.04 39.14 38.77
CA MET A 1 -29.76 39.28 38.03
C MET A 1 -30.07 39.00 36.58
N ASP A 2 -29.92 40.00 35.70
CA ASP A 2 -30.26 39.88 34.29
C ASP A 2 -29.20 39.04 33.54
N PRO A 3 -29.56 37.88 32.95
CA PRO A 3 -28.62 37.00 32.26
C PRO A 3 -28.07 37.61 30.95
N THR A 4 -28.69 38.68 30.45
CA THR A 4 -28.30 39.42 29.25
C THR A 4 -26.99 40.19 29.43
N GLY A 5 -26.66 40.64 30.65
CA GLY A 5 -25.41 41.36 30.92
C GLY A 5 -24.18 40.47 30.78
N LEU A 6 -24.21 39.26 31.34
CA LEU A 6 -23.08 38.31 31.29
C LEU A 6 -22.74 37.86 29.86
N PHE A 7 -23.73 37.76 28.98
CA PHE A 7 -23.52 37.40 27.57
C PHE A 7 -22.84 38.53 26.79
N GLN A 8 -23.17 39.79 27.08
CA GLN A 8 -22.53 40.95 26.45
C GLN A 8 -21.08 41.14 26.89
N PHE A 9 -20.75 40.83 28.15
CA PHE A 9 -19.35 40.86 28.61
C PHE A 9 -18.51 39.73 28.00
N GLY A 10 -19.06 38.52 27.87
CA GLY A 10 -18.36 37.38 27.27
C GLY A 10 -18.01 37.60 25.79
N THR A 11 -18.92 38.17 25.01
CA THR A 11 -18.66 38.49 23.59
C THR A 11 -17.67 39.63 23.42
N ALA A 12 -17.73 40.66 24.27
CA ALA A 12 -16.75 41.75 24.27
C ALA A 12 -15.32 41.23 24.54
N ILE A 13 -15.15 40.32 25.51
CA ILE A 13 -13.84 39.72 25.81
C ILE A 13 -13.32 38.91 24.62
N LEU A 14 -14.15 38.05 24.01
CA LEU A 14 -13.75 37.24 22.85
C LEU A 14 -13.33 38.10 21.65
N VAL A 15 -14.06 39.20 21.38
CA VAL A 15 -13.71 40.13 20.30
C VAL A 15 -12.38 40.84 20.59
N THR A 16 -12.12 41.23 21.84
CA THR A 16 -10.84 41.86 22.20
C THR A 16 -9.65 40.90 22.11
N VAL A 17 -9.82 39.62 22.47
CA VAL A 17 -8.75 38.61 22.33
C VAL A 17 -8.44 38.36 20.86
N ALA A 18 -9.47 38.18 20.01
CA ALA A 18 -9.27 37.99 18.57
C ALA A 18 -8.59 39.21 17.91
N ALA A 19 -8.93 40.43 18.33
CA ALA A 19 -8.30 41.64 17.84
C ALA A 19 -6.82 41.74 18.26
N LEU A 20 -6.49 41.34 19.50
CA LEU A 20 -5.11 41.30 19.98
C LEU A 20 -4.26 40.26 19.25
N GLU A 21 -4.82 39.08 18.97
CA GLU A 21 -4.14 38.05 18.16
C GLU A 21 -3.87 38.53 16.73
N ALA A 22 -4.85 39.18 16.09
CA ALA A 22 -4.68 39.76 14.76
C ALA A 22 -3.59 40.86 14.73
N LEU A 23 -3.54 41.70 15.77
CA LEU A 23 -2.51 42.73 15.93
C LEU A 23 -1.13 42.11 16.17
N LEU A 24 -1.01 41.08 17.02
CA LEU A 24 0.23 40.34 17.25
C LEU A 24 0.73 39.67 15.97
N TYR A 25 -0.15 39.02 15.22
CA TYR A 25 0.16 38.44 13.92
C TYR A 25 0.66 39.52 12.94
N PHE A 26 -0.05 40.64 12.82
CA PHE A 26 0.32 41.74 11.94
C PHE A 26 1.67 42.35 12.33
N TRP A 27 1.93 42.54 13.63
CA TRP A 27 3.16 43.13 14.12
C TRP A 27 4.37 42.19 13.96
N ASN A 28 4.20 40.89 14.18
CA ASN A 28 5.22 39.88 13.89
C ASN A 28 5.52 39.80 12.39
N ARG A 29 4.50 39.86 11.53
CA ARG A 29 4.67 39.91 10.07
C ARG A 29 5.40 41.18 9.62
N ARG A 30 5.09 42.33 10.22
CA ARG A 30 5.76 43.62 9.94
C ARG A 30 7.21 43.64 10.42
N ARG A 31 7.51 43.04 11.57
CA ARG A 31 8.91 42.87 12.05
C ARG A 31 9.71 41.90 11.19
N ALA A 32 9.11 40.80 10.75
CA ALA A 32 9.75 39.88 9.80
C ALA A 32 10.07 40.59 8.47
N ALA A 33 9.11 41.35 7.94
CA ALA A 33 9.33 42.19 6.76
C ALA A 33 10.36 43.31 6.99
N GLY A 34 10.44 43.86 8.21
CA GLY A 34 11.44 44.86 8.59
C GLY A 34 12.86 44.31 8.65
N ARG A 35 13.05 43.10 9.19
CA ARG A 35 14.34 42.39 9.19
C ARG A 35 14.76 42.01 7.77
N ALA A 36 13.82 41.49 6.98
CA ALA A 36 14.05 41.22 5.56
C ALA A 36 14.36 42.49 4.75
N ARG A 37 14.01 43.70 5.21
CA ARG A 37 14.41 44.97 4.56
C ARG A 37 15.82 45.43 4.94
N GLN A 38 16.36 44.98 6.08
CA GLN A 38 17.73 45.29 6.50
C GLN A 38 18.75 44.37 5.85
N GLU A 39 18.34 43.16 5.49
CA GLU A 39 19.16 42.18 4.79
C GLU A 39 18.93 42.32 3.28
N GLY A 40 19.97 42.71 2.54
CA GLY A 40 19.90 42.92 1.09
C GLY A 40 19.62 41.63 0.29
N PRO A 41 19.43 41.73 -1.04
CA PRO A 41 19.17 40.56 -1.90
C PRO A 41 20.28 39.49 -1.83
N GLU A 42 21.49 39.87 -1.45
CA GLU A 42 22.62 38.96 -1.18
C GLU A 42 22.33 37.95 -0.05
N HIS A 43 21.60 38.36 0.99
CA HIS A 43 21.28 37.47 2.11
C HIS A 43 20.29 36.37 1.70
N GLU A 44 19.31 36.73 0.87
CA GLU A 44 18.36 35.78 0.30
C GLU A 44 19.06 34.84 -0.69
N LEU A 45 19.98 35.36 -1.52
CA LEU A 45 20.80 34.54 -2.42
C LEU A 45 21.60 33.49 -1.64
N GLU A 46 22.29 33.90 -0.57
CA GLU A 46 23.08 33.00 0.28
C GLU A 46 22.20 31.96 0.99
N SER A 47 21.04 32.38 1.50
CA SER A 47 20.07 31.47 2.10
C SER A 47 19.53 30.44 1.10
N GLY A 48 19.24 30.88 -0.13
CA GLY A 48 18.82 30.02 -1.23
C GLY A 48 19.88 28.98 -1.60
N ARG A 49 21.15 29.39 -1.69
CA ARG A 49 22.28 28.49 -1.95
C ARG A 49 22.47 27.43 -0.86
N ARG A 50 22.35 27.81 0.41
CA ARG A 50 22.43 26.85 1.53
C ARG A 50 21.30 25.82 1.48
N LEU A 51 20.09 26.25 1.15
CA LEU A 51 18.96 25.33 0.96
C LEU A 51 19.22 24.38 -0.21
N LEU A 52 19.77 24.87 -1.32
CA LEU A 52 20.13 24.01 -2.45
C LEU A 52 21.20 22.98 -2.08
N GLY A 53 22.26 23.39 -1.36
CA GLY A 53 23.27 22.46 -0.84
C GLY A 53 22.69 21.42 0.12
N LEU A 54 21.71 21.80 0.94
CA LEU A 54 20.99 20.86 1.80
C LEU A 54 20.15 19.88 0.96
N ALA A 55 19.46 20.35 -0.09
CA ALA A 55 18.71 19.49 -0.99
C ALA A 55 19.63 18.44 -1.66
N GLU A 56 20.82 18.85 -2.11
CA GLU A 56 21.84 17.96 -2.68
C GLU A 56 22.33 16.91 -1.67
N ALA A 57 22.53 17.31 -0.41
CA ALA A 57 22.91 16.38 0.66
C ALA A 57 21.80 15.36 0.97
N HIS A 58 20.52 15.74 0.88
CA HIS A 58 19.42 14.78 0.99
C HIS A 58 19.34 13.86 -0.23
N ARG A 59 19.61 14.38 -1.44
CA ARG A 59 19.64 13.58 -2.68
C ARG A 59 20.72 12.52 -2.63
N SER A 60 21.94 12.87 -2.21
CA SER A 60 23.06 11.92 -2.10
C SER A 60 22.82 10.82 -1.07
N ARG A 61 21.96 11.08 -0.06
CA ARG A 61 21.49 10.10 0.91
C ARG A 61 20.31 9.25 0.42
N GLY A 62 19.81 9.49 -0.80
CA GLY A 62 18.66 8.79 -1.37
C GLY A 62 17.29 9.28 -0.88
N ASP A 63 17.24 10.33 -0.06
CA ASP A 63 15.99 10.92 0.42
C ASP A 63 15.46 11.95 -0.60
N LEU A 64 15.01 11.43 -1.75
CA LEU A 64 14.52 12.24 -2.86
C LEU A 64 13.30 13.09 -2.48
N LYS A 65 12.46 12.63 -1.54
CA LYS A 65 11.28 13.39 -1.08
C LYS A 65 11.68 14.61 -0.25
N ALA A 66 12.64 14.47 0.66
CA ALA A 66 13.16 15.62 1.39
C ALA A 66 13.92 16.56 0.46
N ALA A 67 14.73 16.01 -0.45
CA ALA A 67 15.48 16.78 -1.45
C ALA A 67 14.57 17.69 -2.29
N VAL A 68 13.48 17.16 -2.85
CA VAL A 68 12.50 17.95 -3.62
C VAL A 68 11.91 19.09 -2.79
N ARG A 69 11.38 18.79 -1.60
CA ARG A 69 10.76 19.81 -0.72
C ARG A 69 11.72 20.92 -0.34
N ILE A 70 12.99 20.60 -0.10
CA ILE A 70 14.01 21.57 0.27
C ILE A 70 14.40 22.41 -0.96
N CYS A 71 14.50 21.79 -2.14
CA CYS A 71 14.78 22.49 -3.38
C CYS A 71 13.64 23.45 -3.78
N GLU A 72 12.38 23.08 -3.58
CA GLU A 72 11.23 23.98 -3.78
C GLU A 72 11.32 25.23 -2.87
N ARG A 73 11.76 25.05 -1.62
CA ARG A 73 12.02 26.18 -0.70
C ARG A 73 13.19 27.02 -1.18
N ALA A 74 14.27 26.40 -1.67
CA ALA A 74 15.41 27.12 -2.25
C ALA A 74 14.95 27.98 -3.44
N ARG A 75 14.15 27.41 -4.34
CA ARG A 75 13.57 28.10 -5.50
C ARG A 75 12.74 29.32 -5.10
N ALA A 76 11.91 29.21 -4.07
CA ALA A 76 11.12 30.33 -3.56
C ALA A 76 12.02 31.47 -3.05
N VAL A 77 13.05 31.14 -2.27
CA VAL A 77 13.99 32.13 -1.71
C VAL A 77 14.82 32.80 -2.82
N LEU A 78 15.33 32.02 -3.78
CA LEU A 78 16.11 32.55 -4.91
C LEU A 78 15.26 33.41 -5.86
N SER A 79 13.97 33.10 -5.99
CA SER A 79 13.04 33.91 -6.78
C SER A 79 12.83 35.29 -6.15
N GLU A 80 12.73 35.33 -4.81
CA GLU A 80 12.62 36.60 -4.07
C GLU A 80 13.96 37.37 -4.13
N ALA A 81 15.11 36.70 -3.98
CA ALA A 81 16.43 37.30 -4.12
C ALA A 81 16.58 38.00 -5.48
N ARG A 82 16.21 37.30 -6.57
CA ARG A 82 16.23 37.85 -7.92
C ARG A 82 15.31 39.05 -8.07
N ARG A 83 14.08 38.95 -7.55
CA ARG A 83 13.09 40.03 -7.64
C ARG A 83 13.60 41.29 -6.95
N ARG A 84 14.19 41.16 -5.76
CA ARG A 84 14.70 42.29 -4.97
C ARG A 84 15.98 42.86 -5.58
N ALA A 85 16.85 42.02 -6.13
CA ALA A 85 18.02 42.46 -6.88
C ALA A 85 17.63 43.36 -8.07
N VAL A 86 16.61 42.97 -8.84
CA VAL A 86 16.06 43.80 -9.94
C VAL A 86 15.48 45.13 -9.41
N GLN A 87 14.78 45.11 -8.27
CA GLN A 87 14.23 46.33 -7.66
C GLN A 87 15.31 47.31 -7.18
N CYS A 88 16.47 46.78 -6.76
CA CYS A 88 17.60 47.56 -6.27
C CYS A 88 18.61 47.94 -7.36
N GLY A 89 18.45 47.45 -8.60
CA GLY A 89 19.43 47.64 -9.67
C GLY A 89 20.72 46.83 -9.49
N ASP A 90 20.68 45.79 -8.66
CA ASP A 90 21.81 44.89 -8.42
C ASP A 90 21.79 43.75 -9.45
N GLU A 91 22.36 44.01 -10.63
CA GLU A 91 22.37 43.07 -11.75
C GLU A 91 23.17 41.80 -11.41
N ALA A 92 24.28 41.92 -10.68
CA ALA A 92 25.14 40.80 -10.32
C ALA A 92 24.42 39.78 -9.44
N THR A 93 23.75 40.23 -8.37
CA THR A 93 22.95 39.34 -7.51
C THR A 93 21.76 38.75 -8.28
N GLY A 94 21.15 39.53 -9.18
CA GLY A 94 20.06 39.07 -10.03
C GLY A 94 20.46 37.94 -10.99
N GLU A 95 21.64 38.04 -11.61
CA GLU A 95 22.20 37.01 -12.48
C GLU A 95 22.58 35.75 -11.72
N LEU A 96 23.21 35.89 -10.54
CA LEU A 96 23.54 34.74 -9.68
C LEU A 96 22.28 34.01 -9.22
N ALA A 97 21.27 34.74 -8.75
CA ALA A 97 19.98 34.16 -8.37
C ALA A 97 19.31 33.43 -9.54
N ARG A 98 19.40 33.97 -10.76
CA ARG A 98 18.91 33.31 -11.98
C ARG A 98 19.66 32.00 -12.27
N SER A 99 20.98 32.00 -12.16
CA SER A 99 21.80 30.80 -12.36
C SER A 99 21.42 29.70 -11.36
N GLU A 100 21.26 30.04 -10.08
CA GLU A 100 20.86 29.07 -9.05
C GLU A 100 19.42 28.57 -9.24
N LEU A 101 18.51 29.41 -9.77
CA LEU A 101 17.15 28.98 -10.12
C LEU A 101 17.17 27.91 -11.23
N VAL A 102 17.98 28.09 -12.27
CA VAL A 102 18.15 27.08 -13.33
C VAL A 102 18.69 25.78 -12.74
N ARG A 103 19.66 25.86 -11.82
CA ARG A 103 20.17 24.68 -11.11
C ARG A 103 19.09 23.98 -10.27
N CYS A 104 18.21 24.74 -9.61
CA CYS A 104 17.06 24.18 -8.88
C CYS A 104 16.07 23.47 -9.83
N GLU A 105 15.81 24.03 -11.00
CA GLU A 105 14.87 23.43 -11.96
C GLU A 105 15.38 22.07 -12.48
N VAL A 106 16.65 22.02 -12.92
CA VAL A 106 17.28 20.75 -13.33
C VAL A 106 17.26 19.73 -12.18
N PHE A 107 17.57 20.18 -10.96
CA PHE A 107 17.55 19.32 -9.78
C PHE A 107 16.18 18.72 -9.49
N LEU A 108 15.11 19.53 -9.60
CA LEU A 108 13.74 19.08 -9.38
C LEU A 108 13.32 18.07 -10.44
N GLU A 109 13.58 18.34 -11.73
CA GLU A 109 13.26 17.42 -12.82
C GLU A 109 13.95 16.06 -12.64
N ASP A 110 15.24 16.05 -12.32
CA ASP A 110 16.00 14.83 -12.06
C ASP A 110 15.46 14.05 -10.85
N SER A 111 15.13 14.75 -9.77
CA SER A 111 14.64 14.13 -8.53
C SER A 111 13.23 13.57 -8.69
N GLU A 112 12.36 14.25 -9.44
CA GLU A 112 11.02 13.77 -9.79
C GLU A 112 11.07 12.55 -10.70
N ARG A 113 11.97 12.55 -11.71
CA ARG A 113 12.21 11.38 -12.55
C ARG A 113 12.65 10.19 -11.70
N GLY A 114 13.61 10.38 -10.80
CA GLY A 114 14.06 9.32 -9.87
C GLY A 114 12.95 8.80 -8.96
N LEU A 115 12.06 9.68 -8.46
CA LEU A 115 10.89 9.26 -7.68
C LEU A 115 9.89 8.44 -8.51
N LEU A 116 9.67 8.81 -9.77
CA LEU A 116 8.77 8.09 -10.67
C LEU A 116 9.32 6.71 -11.01
N GLU A 117 10.61 6.61 -11.33
CA GLU A 117 11.31 5.35 -11.58
C GLU A 117 11.29 4.45 -10.34
N GLY A 118 11.58 5.00 -9.15
CA GLY A 118 11.48 4.25 -7.90
C GLY A 118 10.09 3.68 -7.64
N ARG A 119 9.02 4.43 -7.95
CA ARG A 119 7.64 3.91 -7.88
C ARG A 119 7.38 2.81 -8.88
N ARG A 120 7.89 2.94 -10.11
CA ARG A 120 7.73 1.94 -11.16
C ARG A 120 8.40 0.63 -10.75
N MET A 121 9.65 0.68 -10.30
CA MET A 121 10.39 -0.49 -9.83
C MET A 121 9.70 -1.17 -8.63
N ALA A 122 9.24 -0.38 -7.66
CA ALA A 122 8.49 -0.92 -6.52
C ALA A 122 7.17 -1.58 -6.94
N GLY A 123 6.47 -1.02 -7.92
CA GLY A 123 5.27 -1.63 -8.50
C GLY A 123 5.54 -2.93 -9.25
N GLU A 124 6.62 -2.96 -10.05
CA GLU A 124 7.06 -4.17 -10.75
C GLU A 124 7.49 -5.27 -9.77
N GLU A 125 8.23 -4.93 -8.71
CA GLU A 125 8.67 -5.88 -7.69
C GLU A 125 7.49 -6.42 -6.86
N ALA A 126 6.54 -5.55 -6.49
CA ALA A 126 5.29 -5.97 -5.87
C ALA A 126 4.52 -6.94 -6.79
N GLY A 127 4.40 -6.61 -8.08
CA GLY A 127 3.76 -7.47 -9.07
C GLY A 127 4.45 -8.82 -9.26
N ARG A 128 5.80 -8.86 -9.28
CA ARG A 128 6.56 -10.12 -9.32
C ARG A 128 6.33 -10.94 -8.05
N SER A 129 6.30 -10.31 -6.89
CA SER A 129 6.05 -11.00 -5.61
C SER A 129 4.65 -11.60 -5.57
N GLU A 130 3.66 -10.91 -6.13
CA GLU A 130 2.29 -11.41 -6.22
C GLU A 130 2.17 -12.55 -7.22
N ALA A 131 2.78 -12.44 -8.41
CA ALA A 131 2.83 -13.50 -9.40
C ALA A 131 3.49 -14.78 -8.85
N GLN A 132 4.60 -14.64 -8.12
CA GLN A 132 5.26 -15.78 -7.46
C GLN A 132 4.36 -16.45 -6.41
N ARG A 133 3.61 -15.66 -5.62
CA ARG A 133 2.66 -16.20 -4.63
C ARG A 133 1.52 -16.97 -5.31
N LEU A 134 0.96 -16.44 -6.39
CA LEU A 134 -0.10 -17.10 -7.15
C LEU A 134 0.40 -18.40 -7.80
N ALA A 135 1.59 -18.38 -8.43
CA ALA A 135 2.20 -19.57 -9.01
C ALA A 135 2.44 -20.67 -7.95
N ARG A 136 2.84 -20.29 -6.73
CA ARG A 136 2.98 -21.23 -5.61
C ARG A 136 1.64 -21.86 -5.20
N ILE A 137 0.58 -21.06 -5.10
CA ILE A 137 -0.78 -21.56 -4.77
C ILE A 137 -1.25 -22.55 -5.84
N GLU A 138 -1.07 -22.19 -7.12
CA GLU A 138 -1.46 -23.04 -8.24
C GLU A 138 -0.71 -24.39 -8.25
N SER A 139 0.61 -24.36 -8.04
CA SER A 139 1.42 -25.58 -7.91
C SER A 139 0.93 -26.49 -6.78
N LEU A 140 0.61 -25.93 -5.61
CA LEU A 140 0.12 -26.71 -4.47
C LEU A 140 -1.28 -27.32 -4.72
N ILE A 141 -2.13 -26.63 -5.46
CA ILE A 141 -3.45 -27.14 -5.86
C ILE A 141 -3.29 -28.28 -6.87
N ASN A 142 -2.43 -28.12 -7.88
CA ASN A 142 -2.18 -29.17 -8.87
C ASN A 142 -1.57 -30.43 -8.23
N ASP A 143 -0.62 -30.28 -7.30
CA ASP A 143 -0.09 -31.39 -6.49
C ASP A 143 -1.22 -32.12 -5.73
N ALA A 144 -2.12 -31.36 -5.10
CA ALA A 144 -3.23 -31.90 -4.33
C ALA A 144 -4.26 -32.61 -5.21
N GLU A 145 -4.53 -32.09 -6.41
CA GLU A 145 -5.42 -32.71 -7.39
C GLU A 145 -4.86 -34.06 -7.87
N SER A 146 -3.57 -34.11 -8.23
CA SER A 146 -2.90 -35.37 -8.65
C SER A 146 -2.95 -36.44 -7.56
N LEU A 147 -2.54 -36.09 -6.34
CA LEU A 147 -2.59 -37.00 -5.19
C LEU A 147 -4.03 -37.41 -4.82
N GLY A 148 -5.00 -36.53 -5.10
CA GLY A 148 -6.42 -36.81 -4.93
C GLY A 148 -6.91 -37.90 -5.88
N ILE A 149 -6.42 -37.93 -7.12
CA ILE A 149 -6.73 -38.97 -8.10
C ILE A 149 -6.13 -40.31 -7.64
N ASP A 150 -4.83 -40.32 -7.29
CA ASP A 150 -4.14 -41.52 -6.80
C ASP A 150 -4.84 -42.11 -5.55
N ALA A 151 -5.32 -41.25 -4.66
CA ALA A 151 -6.05 -41.67 -3.47
C ALA A 151 -7.37 -42.38 -3.80
N GLU A 152 -8.12 -41.90 -4.81
CA GLU A 152 -9.36 -42.53 -5.26
C GLU A 152 -9.10 -43.86 -5.98
N GLU A 153 -8.01 -43.96 -6.74
CA GLU A 153 -7.59 -45.21 -7.35
C GLU A 153 -7.22 -46.26 -6.30
N ALA A 154 -6.39 -45.88 -5.31
CA ALA A 154 -6.04 -46.74 -4.19
C ALA A 154 -7.28 -47.18 -3.38
N PHE A 155 -8.22 -46.26 -3.15
CA PHE A 155 -9.47 -46.58 -2.47
C PHE A 155 -10.31 -47.59 -3.28
N SER A 156 -10.41 -47.39 -4.59
CA SER A 156 -11.16 -48.28 -5.49
C SER A 156 -10.53 -49.67 -5.60
N ALA A 157 -9.20 -49.77 -5.47
CA ALA A 157 -8.47 -51.03 -5.42
C ALA A 157 -8.59 -51.76 -4.07
N GLY A 158 -9.21 -51.15 -3.04
CA GLY A 158 -9.31 -51.70 -1.70
C GLY A 158 -8.08 -51.44 -0.82
N ASN A 159 -7.12 -50.64 -1.28
CA ASN A 159 -5.91 -50.25 -0.53
C ASN A 159 -6.22 -49.07 0.43
N PHE A 160 -7.07 -49.29 1.42
CA PHE A 160 -7.60 -48.21 2.26
C PHE A 160 -6.55 -47.45 3.10
N MET A 161 -5.46 -48.12 3.50
CA MET A 161 -4.36 -47.47 4.23
C MET A 161 -3.60 -46.48 3.34
N GLU A 162 -3.30 -46.88 2.10
CA GLU A 162 -2.66 -46.03 1.10
C GLU A 162 -3.54 -44.84 0.73
N ALA A 163 -4.83 -45.09 0.46
CA ALA A 163 -5.81 -44.03 0.20
C ALA A 163 -5.90 -43.02 1.36
N ARG A 164 -5.88 -43.49 2.61
CA ARG A 164 -5.89 -42.62 3.80
C ARG A 164 -4.64 -41.72 3.85
N ASP A 165 -3.46 -42.31 3.66
CA ASP A 165 -2.20 -41.59 3.76
C ASP A 165 -2.05 -40.56 2.60
N LEU A 166 -2.53 -40.92 1.40
CA LEU A 166 -2.63 -39.98 0.28
C LEU A 166 -3.61 -38.83 0.58
N HIS A 167 -4.82 -39.10 1.09
CA HIS A 167 -5.76 -38.04 1.48
C HIS A 167 -5.22 -37.14 2.60
N MET A 168 -4.44 -37.67 3.54
CA MET A 168 -3.76 -36.85 4.55
C MET A 168 -2.74 -35.90 3.92
N THR A 169 -2.00 -36.38 2.91
CA THR A 169 -1.05 -35.56 2.14
C THR A 169 -1.77 -34.47 1.33
N VAL A 170 -2.87 -34.81 0.66
CA VAL A 170 -3.74 -33.84 -0.04
C VAL A 170 -4.21 -32.75 0.93
N LYS A 171 -4.69 -33.13 2.12
CA LYS A 171 -5.14 -32.19 3.15
C LYS A 171 -4.01 -31.25 3.60
N ALA A 172 -2.79 -31.76 3.78
CA ALA A 172 -1.63 -30.95 4.13
C ALA A 172 -1.31 -29.92 3.04
N LYS A 173 -1.25 -30.35 1.77
CA LYS A 173 -1.00 -29.49 0.60
C LYS A 173 -2.05 -28.39 0.44
N LEU A 174 -3.33 -28.73 0.58
CA LEU A 174 -4.41 -27.74 0.58
C LEU A 174 -4.32 -26.78 1.79
N GLY A 175 -3.85 -27.26 2.94
CA GLY A 175 -3.57 -26.41 4.11
C GLY A 175 -2.48 -25.38 3.83
N GLU A 176 -1.38 -25.78 3.18
CA GLU A 176 -0.32 -24.88 2.73
C GLU A 176 -0.83 -23.87 1.68
N ALA A 177 -1.59 -24.35 0.70
CA ALA A 177 -2.19 -23.49 -0.33
C ALA A 177 -3.12 -22.44 0.29
N ARG A 178 -3.92 -22.84 1.29
CA ARG A 178 -4.82 -21.95 2.02
C ARG A 178 -4.06 -20.86 2.77
N GLN A 179 -2.97 -21.22 3.44
CA GLN A 179 -2.13 -20.27 4.17
C GLN A 179 -1.47 -19.28 3.21
N ALA A 180 -0.91 -19.77 2.10
CA ALA A 180 -0.35 -18.92 1.05
C ALA A 180 -1.40 -17.96 0.44
N ALA A 181 -2.64 -18.43 0.22
CA ALA A 181 -3.74 -17.59 -0.26
C ALA A 181 -4.15 -16.49 0.74
N ARG A 182 -4.08 -16.77 2.06
CA ARG A 182 -4.32 -15.76 3.11
C ARG A 182 -3.22 -14.70 3.13
N GLU A 183 -1.96 -15.11 3.03
CA GLU A 183 -0.80 -14.20 2.96
C GLU A 183 -0.83 -13.32 1.71
N ALA A 184 -1.40 -13.84 0.61
CA ALA A 184 -1.68 -13.07 -0.60
C ALA A 184 -2.96 -12.21 -0.52
N GLY A 185 -3.76 -12.31 0.54
CA GLY A 185 -5.04 -11.60 0.66
C GLY A 185 -6.13 -12.08 -0.32
N ASN A 186 -5.93 -13.22 -0.99
CA ASN A 186 -6.85 -13.72 -2.01
C ASN A 186 -8.01 -14.51 -1.40
N ARG A 187 -9.05 -13.77 -0.99
CA ARG A 187 -10.26 -14.33 -0.36
C ARG A 187 -11.00 -15.34 -1.23
N SER A 188 -10.95 -15.19 -2.55
CA SER A 188 -11.61 -16.11 -3.48
C SER A 188 -10.93 -17.47 -3.49
N CYS A 189 -9.58 -17.50 -3.57
CA CYS A 189 -8.82 -18.74 -3.45
C CYS A 189 -9.03 -19.43 -2.10
N VAL A 190 -9.07 -18.67 -0.99
CA VAL A 190 -9.33 -19.26 0.33
C VAL A 190 -10.69 -19.97 0.38
N LYS A 191 -11.75 -19.36 -0.17
CA LYS A 191 -13.08 -19.99 -0.22
C LYS A 191 -13.10 -21.26 -1.07
N PHE A 192 -12.41 -21.25 -2.21
CA PHE A 192 -12.28 -22.43 -3.06
C PHE A 192 -11.58 -23.57 -2.31
N ILE A 193 -10.42 -23.30 -1.72
CA ILE A 193 -9.63 -24.29 -0.97
C ILE A 193 -10.40 -24.82 0.24
N ASP A 194 -11.20 -24.00 0.91
CA ASP A 194 -12.06 -24.45 2.02
C ASP A 194 -13.13 -25.46 1.57
N GLY A 195 -13.67 -25.30 0.36
CA GLY A 195 -14.57 -26.28 -0.25
C GLY A 195 -13.88 -27.61 -0.52
N GLU A 196 -12.66 -27.58 -1.10
CA GLU A 196 -11.87 -28.78 -1.39
C GLU A 196 -11.43 -29.52 -0.11
N LEU A 197 -10.96 -28.78 0.91
CA LEU A 197 -10.60 -29.34 2.21
C LEU A 197 -11.77 -30.10 2.87
N TRP A 198 -12.98 -29.57 2.74
CA TRP A 198 -14.18 -30.22 3.26
C TRP A 198 -14.47 -31.54 2.54
N GLN A 199 -14.35 -31.58 1.21
CA GLN A 199 -14.51 -32.82 0.44
C GLN A 199 -13.46 -33.87 0.84
N VAL A 200 -12.20 -33.47 0.95
CA VAL A 200 -11.10 -34.37 1.38
C VAL A 200 -11.38 -34.91 2.78
N GLN A 201 -11.87 -34.09 3.71
CA GLN A 201 -12.25 -34.55 5.06
C GLN A 201 -13.35 -35.62 5.03
N GLN A 202 -14.35 -35.50 4.15
CA GLN A 202 -15.38 -36.53 4.02
C GLN A 202 -14.80 -37.86 3.50
N LYS A 203 -13.92 -37.80 2.51
CA LYS A 203 -13.26 -38.99 1.95
C LYS A 203 -12.37 -39.68 2.99
N LEU A 204 -11.62 -38.88 3.75
CA LEU A 204 -10.75 -39.36 4.83
C LEU A 204 -11.55 -40.02 5.97
N ALA A 205 -12.72 -39.48 6.32
CA ALA A 205 -13.62 -40.09 7.28
C ALA A 205 -14.14 -41.46 6.80
N ARG A 206 -14.47 -41.59 5.51
CA ARG A 206 -14.87 -42.88 4.90
C ARG A 206 -13.72 -43.89 4.92
N ALA A 207 -12.51 -43.50 4.53
CA ALA A 207 -11.34 -44.37 4.57
C ALA A 207 -11.04 -44.84 6.01
N ASN A 208 -11.10 -43.94 7.00
CA ASN A 208 -10.90 -44.29 8.41
C ASN A 208 -11.93 -45.29 8.94
N ALA A 209 -13.20 -45.13 8.59
CA ALA A 209 -14.25 -46.08 8.97
C ALA A 209 -13.95 -47.50 8.46
N TRP A 210 -13.47 -47.63 7.22
CA TRP A 210 -13.08 -48.92 6.65
C TRP A 210 -11.87 -49.54 7.35
N VAL A 211 -10.85 -48.73 7.67
CA VAL A 211 -9.63 -49.20 8.34
C VAL A 211 -9.92 -49.70 9.77
N LEU A 212 -10.82 -49.03 10.50
CA LEU A 212 -11.09 -49.36 11.90
C LEU A 212 -12.13 -50.46 12.08
N ASP A 213 -13.23 -50.42 11.33
CA ASP A 213 -14.40 -51.26 11.61
C ASP A 213 -14.62 -52.39 10.58
N GLY A 214 -13.84 -52.42 9.49
CA GLY A 214 -13.99 -53.40 8.41
C GLY A 214 -15.37 -53.38 7.73
N ARG A 215 -16.14 -52.30 7.92
CA ARG A 215 -17.50 -52.11 7.40
C ARG A 215 -17.65 -50.71 6.78
N PRO A 216 -18.49 -50.55 5.74
CA PRO A 216 -18.83 -49.23 5.26
C PRO A 216 -19.74 -48.53 6.28
N VAL A 217 -19.28 -47.40 6.82
CA VAL A 217 -20.16 -46.48 7.56
C VAL A 217 -21.00 -45.72 6.54
N PHE A 218 -22.12 -46.31 6.13
CA PHE A 218 -23.22 -45.61 5.49
C PHE A 218 -24.17 -45.07 6.56
N GLU A 219 -23.72 -44.05 7.28
CA GLU A 219 -24.66 -43.08 7.85
C GLU A 219 -24.29 -41.71 7.30
N THR A 220 -24.76 -41.46 6.07
CA THR A 220 -24.99 -40.08 5.64
C THR A 220 -25.98 -39.45 6.63
N PRO A 221 -25.69 -38.27 7.21
CA PRO A 221 -26.74 -37.50 7.84
C PRO A 221 -27.84 -37.29 6.80
N ARG A 222 -29.08 -37.59 7.17
CA ARG A 222 -30.25 -37.47 6.29
C ARG A 222 -30.17 -36.13 5.54
N LEU A 223 -30.07 -36.23 4.21
CA LEU A 223 -30.19 -35.16 3.23
C LEU A 223 -31.58 -34.51 3.34
N GLY A 224 -31.75 -33.68 4.36
CA GLY A 224 -32.82 -32.70 4.47
C GLY A 224 -32.16 -31.36 4.69
N GLN A 225 -32.10 -30.53 3.65
CA GLN A 225 -31.61 -29.14 3.65
C GLN A 225 -30.09 -28.89 3.51
N VAL A 226 -29.45 -29.45 2.48
CA VAL A 226 -28.36 -28.69 1.81
C VAL A 226 -28.76 -28.57 0.35
N LYS A 227 -29.39 -27.44 0.00
CA LYS A 227 -29.54 -27.03 -1.40
C LYS A 227 -28.14 -27.02 -2.00
N GLY A 228 -27.96 -27.76 -3.10
CA GLY A 228 -26.68 -27.96 -3.75
C GLY A 228 -25.94 -26.63 -3.93
N VAL A 229 -24.77 -26.52 -3.31
CA VAL A 229 -23.81 -25.47 -3.62
C VAL A 229 -23.16 -25.86 -4.93
N ILE A 230 -23.88 -25.63 -6.03
CA ILE A 230 -23.28 -25.55 -7.35
C ILE A 230 -22.27 -24.42 -7.25
N SER A 231 -20.98 -24.72 -7.47
CA SER A 231 -19.95 -23.69 -7.52
C SER A 231 -20.43 -22.55 -8.42
N PRO A 232 -20.54 -21.31 -7.92
CA PRO A 232 -21.03 -20.19 -8.72
C PRO A 232 -20.07 -19.82 -9.86
N TYR A 233 -18.90 -20.46 -9.91
CA TYR A 233 -17.86 -20.25 -10.90
C TYR A 233 -17.60 -21.52 -11.70
N PHE A 234 -17.32 -21.36 -12.99
CA PHE A 234 -16.74 -22.41 -13.83
C PHE A 234 -15.34 -21.99 -14.27
N ARG A 235 -14.45 -22.99 -14.45
CA ARG A 235 -13.09 -22.79 -14.95
C ARG A 235 -13.18 -22.68 -16.48
N ARG A 236 -12.63 -21.58 -17.02
CA ARG A 236 -12.47 -21.38 -18.47
C ARG A 236 -11.27 -22.16 -18.98
N GLU A 237 -11.20 -22.35 -20.30
CA GLU A 237 -10.06 -22.99 -20.97
C GLU A 237 -8.74 -22.23 -20.77
N ASP A 238 -8.80 -20.91 -20.50
CA ASP A 238 -7.65 -20.05 -20.18
C ASP A 238 -7.20 -20.14 -18.70
N GLY A 239 -7.81 -21.02 -17.91
CA GLY A 239 -7.52 -21.20 -16.48
C GLY A 239 -8.17 -20.18 -15.55
N SER A 240 -8.86 -19.15 -16.07
CA SER A 240 -9.57 -18.16 -15.26
C SER A 240 -10.93 -18.67 -14.77
N PHE A 241 -11.42 -18.13 -13.64
CA PHE A 241 -12.75 -18.46 -13.11
C PHE A 241 -13.76 -17.36 -13.46
N ALA A 242 -14.89 -17.74 -14.05
CA ALA A 242 -15.98 -16.82 -14.40
C ALA A 242 -17.30 -17.22 -13.73
N PRO A 243 -18.16 -16.25 -13.32
CA PRO A 243 -19.48 -16.56 -12.78
C PRO A 243 -20.33 -17.27 -13.84
N ARG A 244 -21.08 -18.30 -13.44
CA ARG A 244 -22.01 -18.98 -14.36
C ARG A 244 -23.08 -18.00 -14.85
N PRO A 245 -23.36 -17.93 -16.16
CA PRO A 245 -24.51 -17.18 -16.67
C PRO A 245 -25.79 -17.77 -16.08
N ARG A 246 -26.72 -16.89 -15.71
CA ARG A 246 -28.04 -17.25 -15.15
C ARG A 246 -28.96 -17.82 -16.21
#